data_AF-A0A2D6XDQ0-F1
#
_entry.id   AF-A0A2D6XDQ0-F1
#
_cell.length_a   1.000
_cell.length_b   1.000
_cell.length_c   1.000
_cell.angle_alpha   90.00
_cell.angle_beta   90.00
_cell.angle_gamma   90.00
#
_symmetry.space_group_name_H-M   'P 1'
#
loop_
_entity.id
_entity.type
_entity.pdbx_description
1 polymer ?
#
loop_
_entity_poly.entity_id
_entity_poly.type
_entity_poly.pdbx_seq_one_letter_code
_entity_poly.pdbx_strand_id
1 'polypeptide(L)'
;MALKVAGYSSSALSYKIVHQSAVTQTADVDVLGTGGTMSSIDVHNAHSSTIYLKMFLSSGTYTAGASEPDLMFRMPASTQKRFDLPSGISFNQLTFWTNSAAATNSTAAPGGTVSIIIVST
;
A
#
# COMPACT_ATOMS: atom_id res chain seq x y z
N MET A 1 17.21 -32.50 19.34
CA MET A 1 15.80 -32.24 18.98
C MET A 1 15.69 -32.16 17.48
N ALA A 2 14.95 -33.06 16.84
CA ALA A 2 14.65 -32.95 15.41
C ALA A 2 13.38 -32.12 15.24
N LEU A 3 13.45 -31.04 14.45
CA LEU A 3 12.29 -30.26 14.07
C LEU A 3 11.38 -31.13 13.21
N LYS A 4 10.21 -31.51 13.73
CA LYS A 4 9.16 -32.16 12.94
C LYS A 4 8.26 -31.08 12.34
N VAL A 5 8.43 -30.80 11.05
CA VAL A 5 7.50 -29.95 10.30
C VAL A 5 6.55 -30.86 9.53
N ALA A 6 5.24 -30.76 9.80
CA ALA A 6 4.18 -31.46 9.07
C ALA A 6 3.26 -30.42 8.41
N GLY A 7 2.75 -30.72 7.21
CA GLY A 7 1.79 -29.84 6.50
C GLY A 7 2.41 -28.77 5.61
N TYR A 8 3.64 -28.94 5.11
CA TYR A 8 4.19 -27.99 4.14
C TYR A 8 3.50 -28.17 2.78
N SER A 9 3.03 -27.06 2.20
CA SER A 9 2.58 -27.02 0.81
C SER A 9 3.80 -26.91 -0.10
N SER A 10 3.96 -27.84 -1.03
CA SER A 10 4.99 -27.78 -2.08
C SER A 10 4.57 -26.92 -3.28
N SER A 11 3.34 -26.39 -3.27
CA SER A 11 2.86 -25.49 -4.31
C SER A 11 3.53 -24.13 -4.14
N ALA A 12 4.18 -23.63 -5.20
CA ALA A 12 4.62 -22.25 -5.22
C ALA A 12 3.39 -21.35 -5.04
N LEU A 13 3.33 -20.60 -3.94
CA LEU A 13 2.32 -19.56 -3.77
C LEU A 13 2.59 -18.52 -4.85
N SER A 14 1.61 -18.31 -5.73
CA SER A 14 1.68 -17.22 -6.70
C SER A 14 1.53 -15.91 -5.93
N TYR A 15 2.57 -15.09 -5.96
CA TYR A 15 2.55 -13.76 -5.36
C TYR A 15 3.02 -12.72 -6.38
N LYS A 16 2.54 -11.49 -6.20
CA LYS A 16 2.97 -10.31 -6.93
C LYS A 16 3.55 -9.32 -5.93
N ILE A 17 4.63 -8.65 -6.32
CA ILE A 17 5.24 -7.58 -5.54
C ILE A 17 5.14 -6.30 -6.34
N VAL A 18 4.51 -5.28 -5.77
CA VAL A 18 4.56 -3.91 -6.28
C VAL A 18 5.62 -3.16 -5.48
N HIS A 19 6.57 -2.55 -6.18
CA HIS A 19 7.53 -1.63 -5.57
C HIS A 19 7.44 -0.29 -6.28
N GLN A 20 7.08 0.75 -5.54
CA GLN A 20 7.09 2.13 -6.02
C GLN A 20 8.07 2.94 -5.17
N SER A 21 9.07 3.55 -5.80
CA SER A 21 10.19 4.21 -5.11
C SER A 21 9.95 5.69 -4.84
N ALA A 22 8.97 6.30 -5.50
CA ALA A 22 8.66 7.73 -5.41
C ALA A 22 7.16 8.00 -5.50
N VAL A 23 6.40 7.57 -4.48
CA VAL A 23 4.95 7.82 -4.40
C VAL A 23 4.70 9.29 -4.09
N THR A 24 3.77 9.90 -4.81
CA THR A 24 3.42 11.33 -4.66
C THR A 24 1.92 11.51 -4.42
N GLN A 25 1.40 12.73 -4.51
CA GLN A 25 -0.04 13.04 -4.51
C GLN A 25 -0.77 12.59 -5.80
N THR A 26 -0.02 12.11 -6.79
CA THR A 26 -0.55 11.58 -8.04
C THR A 26 -0.84 10.10 -7.86
N ALA A 27 -1.97 9.65 -8.39
CA ALA A 27 -2.40 8.26 -8.28
C ALA A 27 -1.49 7.33 -9.10
N ASP A 28 -0.97 6.30 -8.43
CA ASP A 28 -0.49 5.08 -9.07
C ASP A 28 -1.72 4.18 -9.28
N VAL A 29 -2.25 4.19 -10.51
CA VAL A 29 -3.55 3.59 -10.85
C VAL A 29 -3.40 2.13 -11.24
N ASP A 30 -4.25 1.28 -10.66
CA ASP A 30 -4.38 -0.15 -10.98
C ASP A 30 -3.03 -0.87 -11.17
N VAL A 31 -2.16 -0.75 -10.16
CA VAL A 31 -0.75 -1.16 -10.24
C VAL A 31 -0.52 -2.66 -10.52
N LEU A 32 -1.57 -3.48 -10.39
CA LEU A 32 -1.53 -4.92 -10.61
C LEU A 32 -2.32 -5.38 -11.85
N GLY A 33 -3.15 -4.50 -12.43
CA GLY A 33 -4.01 -4.78 -13.60
C GLY A 33 -5.09 -5.85 -13.36
N THR A 34 -5.16 -6.38 -12.14
CA THR A 34 -6.05 -7.48 -11.74
C THR A 34 -6.31 -7.38 -10.24
N GLY A 35 -7.49 -7.79 -9.80
CA GLY A 35 -7.79 -7.97 -8.38
C GLY A 35 -6.95 -9.08 -7.73
N GLY A 36 -6.96 -9.10 -6.40
CA GLY A 36 -6.21 -10.06 -5.60
C GLY A 36 -6.38 -9.81 -4.10
N THR A 37 -5.48 -10.38 -3.30
CA THR A 37 -5.47 -10.20 -1.85
C THR A 37 -4.12 -9.66 -1.39
N MET A 38 -4.10 -8.49 -0.75
CA MET A 38 -2.88 -7.93 -0.16
C MET A 38 -2.59 -8.58 1.17
N SER A 39 -1.34 -9.00 1.38
CA SER A 39 -0.88 -9.69 2.60
C SER A 39 0.03 -8.81 3.45
N SER A 40 0.80 -7.90 2.85
CA SER A 40 1.61 -6.94 3.58
C SER A 40 1.85 -5.65 2.80
N ILE A 41 2.01 -4.55 3.55
CA ILE A 41 2.36 -3.24 3.01
C ILE A 41 3.54 -2.70 3.83
N ASP A 42 4.69 -2.53 3.18
CA ASP A 42 5.84 -1.84 3.75
C ASP A 42 5.85 -0.40 3.22
N VAL A 43 5.87 0.57 4.11
CA VAL A 43 5.93 1.99 3.77
C VAL A 43 7.16 2.60 4.40
N HIS A 44 7.99 3.26 3.59
CA HIS A 44 9.15 4.01 4.04
C HIS A 44 8.96 5.48 3.70
N ASN A 45 8.77 6.27 4.75
CA ASN A 45 8.74 7.72 4.67
C ASN A 45 10.12 8.27 5.02
N ALA A 46 10.93 8.56 4.02
CA ALA A 46 12.24 9.18 4.19
C ALA A 46 12.17 10.70 4.39
N HIS A 47 10.96 11.29 4.36
CA HIS A 47 10.76 12.72 4.47
C HIS A 47 10.60 13.19 5.92
N SER A 48 10.89 14.47 6.17
CA SER A 48 10.86 15.11 7.49
C SER A 48 9.45 15.44 8.01
N SER A 49 8.41 15.18 7.23
CA SER A 49 7.01 15.41 7.60
C SER A 49 6.21 14.12 7.63
N THR A 50 5.10 14.13 8.38
CA THR A 50 4.14 13.03 8.37
C THR A 50 3.47 12.95 7.00
N ILE A 51 3.31 11.73 6.48
CA ILE A 51 2.56 11.46 5.26
C ILE A 51 1.42 10.49 5.56
N TYR A 52 0.42 10.51 4.68
CA TYR A 52 -0.75 9.65 4.73
C TYR A 52 -0.81 8.89 3.41
N LEU A 53 -0.58 7.59 3.48
CA LEU A 53 -0.83 6.67 2.37
C LEU A 53 -2.33 6.45 2.27
N LYS A 54 -2.91 6.76 1.12
CA LYS A 54 -4.32 6.56 0.80
C LYS A 54 -4.42 5.46 -0.25
N MET A 55 -5.27 4.47 0.00
CA MET A 55 -5.44 3.30 -0.86
C MET A 55 -6.90 3.09 -1.21
N PHE A 56 -7.12 2.65 -2.44
CA PHE A 56 -8.42 2.40 -3.04
C PHE A 56 -8.39 0.98 -3.61
N LEU A 57 -9.36 0.19 -3.19
CA LEU A 57 -9.41 -1.26 -3.38
C LEU A 57 -10.56 -1.68 -4.30
N SER A 58 -11.54 -0.81 -4.50
CA SER A 58 -12.65 -1.04 -5.43
C SER A 58 -12.24 -0.72 -6.88
N SER A 59 -13.09 -1.10 -7.84
CA SER A 59 -12.91 -0.70 -9.24
C SER A 59 -13.52 0.67 -9.49
N GLY A 60 -12.79 1.59 -10.14
CA GLY A 60 -13.33 2.90 -10.46
C GLY A 60 -12.25 3.91 -10.85
N THR A 61 -12.68 5.15 -11.10
CA THR A 61 -11.77 6.27 -11.30
C THR A 61 -11.68 7.08 -10.01
N TYR A 62 -10.48 7.13 -9.43
CA TYR A 62 -10.23 7.86 -8.20
C TYR A 62 -9.53 9.18 -8.50
N THR A 63 -10.01 10.26 -7.87
CA THR A 63 -9.47 11.61 -8.07
C THR A 63 -8.93 12.14 -6.75
N ALA A 64 -7.66 12.55 -6.74
CA ALA A 64 -7.03 13.18 -5.58
C ALA A 64 -7.80 14.44 -5.16
N GLY A 65 -8.10 14.57 -3.88
CA GLY A 65 -8.88 15.69 -3.35
C GLY A 65 -10.40 15.54 -3.46
N ALA A 66 -10.91 14.44 -4.02
CA ALA A 66 -12.36 14.19 -4.15
C ALA A 66 -12.78 12.80 -3.65
N SER A 67 -11.99 11.78 -3.97
CA SER A 67 -12.34 10.39 -3.60
C SER A 67 -11.89 10.03 -2.18
N GLU A 68 -12.79 9.43 -1.40
CA GLU A 68 -12.48 8.90 -0.08
C GLU A 68 -11.74 7.56 -0.18
N PRO A 69 -10.61 7.38 0.54
CA PRO A 69 -9.85 6.14 0.50
C PRO A 69 -10.54 5.03 1.29
N ASP A 70 -10.42 3.79 0.80
CA ASP A 70 -10.87 2.59 1.53
C ASP A 70 -9.99 2.32 2.75
N LEU A 71 -8.67 2.56 2.61
CA LEU A 71 -7.69 2.44 3.68
C LEU A 71 -6.77 3.67 3.72
N MET A 72 -6.43 4.11 4.92
CA MET A 72 -5.47 5.18 5.12
C MET A 72 -4.47 4.85 6.22
N PHE A 73 -3.18 4.95 5.90
CA PHE A 73 -2.08 4.69 6.85
C PHE A 73 -1.31 5.97 7.14
N ARG A 74 -1.25 6.35 8.41
CA ARG A 74 -0.43 7.47 8.89
C ARG A 74 1.02 7.01 9.10
N MET A 75 1.93 7.67 8.41
CA MET A 75 3.37 7.43 8.45
C MET A 75 4.07 8.66 9.00
N PRO A 76 4.54 8.62 10.26
CA PRO A 76 5.34 9.70 10.83
C PRO A 76 6.59 10.01 9.99
N ALA A 77 7.12 11.21 10.17
CA ALA A 77 8.38 11.64 9.55
C ALA A 77 9.51 10.65 9.83
N SER A 78 10.36 10.40 8.82
CA SER A 78 11.57 9.57 8.94
C SER A 78 11.32 8.18 9.55
N THR A 79 10.23 7.53 9.15
CA THR A 79 9.89 6.18 9.65
C THR A 79 9.67 5.18 8.53
N GLN A 80 10.01 3.94 8.82
CA GLN A 80 9.60 2.78 8.05
C GLN A 80 8.65 1.93 8.90
N LYS A 81 7.52 1.52 8.33
CA LYS A 81 6.57 0.63 8.98
C LYS A 81 6.12 -0.45 8.02
N ARG A 82 5.93 -1.64 8.58
CA ARG A 82 5.29 -2.77 7.94
C ARG A 82 3.91 -2.97 8.54
N PHE A 83 2.92 -3.14 7.69
CA PHE A 83 1.57 -3.53 8.05
C PHE A 83 1.35 -4.95 7.52
N ASP A 84 1.31 -5.92 8.42
CA ASP A 84 0.97 -7.30 8.08
C ASP A 84 -0.55 -7.50 8.18
N LEU A 85 -1.12 -8.15 7.17
CA LEU A 85 -2.54 -8.44 7.04
C LEU A 85 -2.72 -9.97 7.05
N PRO A 86 -2.87 -10.62 8.22
CA PRO A 86 -2.79 -12.08 8.34
C PRO A 86 -3.85 -12.85 7.54
N SER A 87 -5.05 -12.27 7.43
CA SER A 87 -6.14 -12.81 6.59
C SER A 87 -6.17 -12.21 5.19
N GLY A 88 -5.27 -11.26 4.94
CA GLY A 88 -5.25 -10.42 3.76
C GLY A 88 -6.41 -9.44 3.65
N ILE A 89 -6.29 -8.49 2.73
CA ILE A 89 -7.37 -7.60 2.33
C ILE A 89 -7.57 -7.75 0.82
N SER A 90 -8.79 -8.13 0.43
CA SER A 90 -9.18 -8.27 -0.97
C SER A 90 -9.30 -6.92 -1.66
N PHE A 91 -8.93 -6.87 -2.94
CA PHE A 91 -9.13 -5.70 -3.81
C PHE A 91 -9.51 -6.15 -5.22
N ASN A 92 -10.29 -5.33 -5.92
CA ASN A 92 -10.64 -5.48 -7.33
C ASN A 92 -9.64 -4.75 -8.23
N GLN A 93 -9.21 -3.56 -7.81
CA GLN A 93 -8.10 -2.80 -8.38
C GLN A 93 -7.31 -2.21 -7.24
N LEU A 94 -6.01 -2.02 -7.42
CA LEU A 94 -5.15 -1.42 -6.41
C LEU A 94 -4.67 -0.07 -6.91
N THR A 95 -5.23 1.01 -6.36
CA THR A 95 -4.79 2.38 -6.62
C THR A 95 -4.35 3.03 -5.32
N PHE A 96 -3.24 3.77 -5.34
CA PHE A 96 -2.78 4.48 -4.16
C PHE A 96 -2.05 5.78 -4.49
N TRP A 97 -1.94 6.64 -3.49
CA TRP A 97 -1.07 7.82 -3.50
C TRP A 97 -0.79 8.28 -2.07
N THR A 98 0.05 9.28 -1.91
CA THR A 98 0.38 9.85 -0.60
C THR A 98 0.12 11.35 -0.55
N ASN A 99 -0.38 11.83 0.59
CA ASN A 99 -0.55 13.25 0.87
C ASN A 99 0.12 13.64 2.19
N SER A 100 0.42 14.92 2.37
CA SER A 100 0.88 15.47 3.66
C SER A 100 -0.24 15.69 4.68
N ALA A 101 -1.51 15.49 4.31
CA ALA A 101 -2.64 15.61 5.22
C ALA A 101 -3.67 14.48 5.04
N ALA A 102 -4.33 14.12 6.14
CA ALA A 102 -5.32 13.05 6.19
C ALA A 102 -6.62 13.36 5.43
N ALA A 103 -6.99 14.63 5.34
CA ALA A 103 -8.28 15.04 4.80
C ALA A 103 -8.48 14.55 3.35
N THR A 104 -9.70 14.12 3.02
CA THR A 104 -10.08 13.64 1.68
C THR A 104 -9.75 14.66 0.61
N ASN A 105 -10.05 15.93 0.87
CA ASN A 105 -9.80 17.05 -0.04
C ASN A 105 -8.33 17.48 -0.13
N SER A 106 -7.41 16.82 0.58
CA SER A 106 -5.99 17.13 0.49
C SER A 106 -5.43 16.67 -0.85
N THR A 107 -4.87 17.64 -1.57
CA THR A 107 -4.05 17.45 -2.76
C THR A 107 -2.58 17.77 -2.49
N ALA A 108 -2.21 18.03 -1.23
CA ALA A 108 -0.86 18.47 -0.89
C ALA A 108 0.17 17.33 -1.01
N ALA A 109 1.31 17.64 -1.61
CA ALA A 109 2.44 16.73 -1.79
C ALA A 109 2.99 16.20 -0.47
N PRO A 110 3.57 15.00 -0.44
CA PRO A 110 4.33 14.49 0.71
C PRO A 110 5.64 15.27 0.98
N GLY A 111 6.10 16.11 0.05
CA GLY A 111 7.28 16.99 0.21
C GLY A 111 8.64 16.31 0.00
N GLY A 112 8.68 14.98 -0.11
CA GLY A 112 9.89 14.21 -0.36
C GLY A 112 9.61 12.76 -0.76
N THR A 113 10.66 11.95 -0.78
CA THR A 113 10.58 10.55 -1.26
C THR A 113 9.85 9.66 -0.28
N VAL A 114 8.81 9.00 -0.78
CA VAL A 114 8.10 7.92 -0.09
C VAL A 114 8.18 6.68 -0.97
N SER A 115 8.64 5.57 -0.40
CA SER A 115 8.63 4.28 -1.09
C SER A 115 7.66 3.29 -0.43
N ILE A 116 7.05 2.46 -1.25
CA ILE A 116 6.05 1.48 -0.83
C ILE A 116 6.35 0.14 -1.50
N ILE A 117 6.29 -0.93 -0.71
CA ILE A 117 6.30 -2.30 -1.20
C ILE A 117 5.00 -2.97 -0.76
N ILE A 118 4.28 -3.56 -1.71
CA ILE A 118 3.04 -4.29 -1.46
C ILE A 118 3.25 -5.72 -1.92
N VAL A 119 2.91 -6.68 -1.06
CA VAL A 119 2.91 -8.10 -1.39
C VAL A 119 1.47 -8.57 -1.45
N SER A 120 1.08 -9.16 -2.59
CA SER A 120 -0.26 -9.68 -2.81
C SER A 120 -0.23 -11.06 -3.46
N THR A 121 -1.33 -11.79 -3.38
CA THR A 121 -1.60 -13.03 -4.13
C THR A 121 -2.73 -12.83 -5.12
#